data_AF-A0A7S1G8Z8-F1
#
_entry.id   AF-A0A7S1G8Z8-F1
#
_cell.length_a   1.000
_cell.length_b   1.000
_cell.length_c   1.000
_cell.angle_alpha   90.00
_cell.angle_beta   90.00
_cell.angle_gamma   90.00
#
_symmetry.space_group_name_H-M   'P 1'
#
loop_
_entity.id
_entity.type
_entity.pdbx_description
1 polymer ?
#
loop_
_entity_poly.entity_id
_entity_poly.type
_entity_poly.pdbx_seq_one_letter_code
_entity_poly.pdbx_strand_id
1 'polypeptide(L)'
;RPQPTLPREAAAAGGAGGADDTGAAAAAVDGSDDAAAVEPELLTPLGRHLAFLPLDPRMGKAIVLGCLLRCLEPILTITAALSVKSPFVIPLGKEKAVDAVRRRLAGDSQSDHYMLLNAINGWREAKRRGGGAAARSYEWDHFLSPQTLRMIEDMREQFRDLLREMGFLRADGRLADGGDANEHGGSWGVTRAVLAAGLYPNLIRVDFGRKRCKLFTPNDGKLKPHPGSVNGNEHNFDHRWLCYSDKVRGVGGLFVYDTTPVPPFAYALFGAGRDDGALIRREAQYAAGVWVGVEDWVYFAADVRTADAVEAVRMALRRVLTAAIARPRRAMAGADVALVHAVAAALRDAPDLDGRRDGGRFESDERGGGGGVGRGGGSSGGSGGSFRGGGAYRGGGG
;
A
#
# COMPACT_ATOMS: atom_id res chain seq x y z
N ARG A 1 35.00 39.98 -2.35
CA ARG A 1 34.54 38.65 -1.88
C ARG A 1 34.36 38.74 -0.37
N PRO A 2 33.09 38.74 0.07
CA PRO A 2 32.57 37.62 0.86
C PRO A 2 31.33 37.00 0.17
N GLN A 3 31.00 35.77 0.55
CA GLN A 3 29.96 34.94 -0.07
C GLN A 3 28.54 35.36 0.37
N PRO A 4 27.50 35.16 -0.47
CA PRO A 4 26.12 35.38 -0.08
C PRO A 4 25.54 34.19 0.69
N THR A 5 24.93 34.49 1.84
CA THR A 5 24.13 33.57 2.66
C THR A 5 22.79 33.28 2.00
N LEU A 6 22.46 31.99 1.83
CA LEU A 6 21.16 31.51 1.36
C LEU A 6 20.10 31.58 2.47
N PRO A 7 18.80 31.79 2.16
CA PRO A 7 17.73 31.81 3.16
C PRO A 7 17.38 30.40 3.65
N ARG A 8 17.14 30.27 4.97
CA ARG A 8 16.54 29.11 5.63
C ARG A 8 15.04 29.04 5.31
N GLU A 9 14.64 28.19 4.37
CA GLU A 9 13.26 27.67 4.26
C GLU A 9 13.29 26.24 3.72
N ALA A 10 13.09 25.25 4.60
CA ALA A 10 12.55 23.91 4.31
C ALA A 10 12.74 22.98 5.52
N ALA A 11 11.95 23.17 6.57
CA ALA A 11 11.76 22.18 7.64
C ALA A 11 10.51 22.54 8.44
N ALA A 12 9.32 22.31 7.88
CA ALA A 12 8.08 22.35 8.64
C ALA A 12 7.01 21.48 7.96
N ALA A 13 6.24 20.80 8.80
CA ALA A 13 5.07 19.97 8.50
C ALA A 13 5.34 18.50 8.11
N GLY A 14 5.87 17.75 9.07
CA GLY A 14 5.63 16.32 9.19
C GLY A 14 5.24 15.98 10.63
N GLY A 15 4.11 15.32 10.82
CA GLY A 15 3.81 14.59 12.07
C GLY A 15 2.82 15.25 13.03
N ALA A 16 1.54 15.29 12.67
CA ALA A 16 0.46 15.12 13.65
C ALA A 16 -0.29 13.85 13.26
N GLY A 17 0.29 12.70 13.58
CA GLY A 17 -0.36 11.39 13.51
C GLY A 17 -0.60 10.93 14.94
N GLY A 18 -1.86 10.73 15.29
CA GLY A 18 -2.30 10.33 16.63
C GLY A 18 -1.57 9.08 17.14
N ALA A 19 -1.37 9.06 18.46
CA ALA A 19 -0.80 7.94 19.18
C ALA A 19 -1.72 6.71 19.08
N ASP A 20 -1.42 5.81 18.15
CA ASP A 20 -2.06 4.50 18.08
C ASP A 20 -1.14 3.45 18.74
N ASP A 21 -1.71 2.55 19.54
CA ASP A 21 -1.06 1.35 20.10
C ASP A 21 -0.46 0.42 19.02
N THR A 22 -0.84 0.61 17.75
CA THR A 22 -0.26 -0.05 16.56
C THR A 22 0.66 0.84 15.71
N GLY A 23 0.94 2.06 16.15
CA GLY A 23 1.88 3.00 15.54
C GLY A 23 3.28 2.91 16.17
N ALA A 24 4.32 3.11 15.35
CA ALA A 24 5.66 3.37 15.84
C ALA A 24 5.74 4.85 16.26
N ALA A 25 5.51 5.15 17.53
CA ALA A 25 5.81 6.48 18.05
C ALA A 25 7.30 6.53 18.45
N ALA A 26 8.06 7.38 17.74
CA ALA A 26 9.24 8.04 18.26
C ALA A 26 9.19 9.48 17.72
N ALA A 27 8.78 10.42 18.56
CA ALA A 27 8.87 11.84 18.24
C ALA A 27 10.35 12.25 18.35
N ALA A 28 10.90 12.87 17.30
CA ALA A 28 12.23 13.45 17.35
C ALA A 28 12.18 14.77 18.13
N VAL A 29 12.97 14.88 19.19
CA VAL A 29 13.10 16.10 20.02
C VAL A 29 13.82 17.18 19.19
N ASP A 30 13.12 18.27 18.88
CA ASP A 30 13.74 19.54 18.48
C ASP A 30 14.23 20.23 19.75
N GLY A 31 15.46 20.70 19.71
CA GLY A 31 16.16 21.28 20.85
C GLY A 31 15.65 22.68 21.15
N SER A 32 14.81 22.82 22.17
CA SER A 32 14.62 24.08 22.87
C SER A 32 14.58 23.83 24.38
N ASP A 33 15.55 24.42 25.08
CA ASP A 33 15.66 24.47 26.53
C ASP A 33 14.40 25.10 27.13
N ASP A 34 13.48 24.28 27.63
CA ASP A 34 12.52 24.69 28.66
C ASP A 34 12.13 23.44 29.48
N ALA A 35 12.50 23.46 30.76
CA ALA A 35 12.29 22.39 31.72
C ALA A 35 10.81 22.28 32.12
N ALA A 36 9.98 21.73 31.23
CA ALA A 36 8.74 21.07 31.61
C ALA A 36 9.03 19.57 31.72
N ALA A 37 8.61 18.95 32.83
CA ALA A 37 8.80 17.52 33.06
C ALA A 37 8.19 16.71 31.90
N VAL A 38 9.04 16.24 31.00
CA VAL A 38 8.68 15.30 29.95
C VAL A 38 8.42 13.97 30.65
N GLU A 39 7.15 13.60 30.79
CA GLU A 39 6.76 12.23 31.11
C GLU A 39 7.54 11.28 30.19
N PRO A 40 8.24 10.26 30.72
CA PRO A 40 9.03 9.38 29.87
C PRO A 40 8.11 8.76 28.82
N GLU A 41 8.32 9.08 27.54
CA GLU A 41 7.56 8.52 26.42
C GLU A 41 7.68 6.98 26.47
N LEU A 42 6.64 6.34 27.03
CA LEU A 42 6.59 4.90 27.16
C LEU A 42 6.33 4.30 25.78
N LEU A 43 7.35 3.67 25.20
CA LEU A 43 7.21 2.91 23.96
C LEU A 43 6.06 1.90 24.08
N THR A 44 5.16 1.93 23.08
CA THR A 44 4.09 0.95 22.90
C THR A 44 4.69 -0.47 22.80
N PRO A 45 3.94 -1.54 23.12
CA PRO A 45 4.44 -2.90 22.99
C PRO A 45 4.98 -3.20 21.58
N LEU A 46 4.32 -2.69 20.54
CA LEU A 46 4.83 -2.78 19.17
C LEU A 46 6.11 -1.98 19.01
N GLY A 47 6.15 -0.72 19.45
CA GLY A 47 7.33 0.14 19.37
C GLY A 47 8.58 -0.46 20.01
N ARG A 48 8.42 -1.19 21.13
CA ARG A 48 9.52 -1.93 21.76
C ARG A 48 10.10 -2.99 20.83
N HIS A 49 9.26 -3.78 20.16
CA HIS A 49 9.73 -4.79 19.20
C HIS A 49 10.39 -4.13 17.98
N LEU A 50 9.79 -3.05 17.46
CA LEU A 50 10.32 -2.33 16.30
C LEU A 50 11.69 -1.70 16.59
N ALA A 51 11.97 -1.29 17.83
CA ALA A 51 13.27 -0.74 18.22
C ALA A 51 14.41 -1.77 18.14
N PHE A 52 14.12 -3.07 18.17
CA PHE A 52 15.11 -4.14 18.01
C PHE A 52 15.34 -4.57 16.56
N LEU A 53 14.50 -4.10 15.64
CA LEU A 53 14.52 -4.51 14.24
C LEU A 53 15.45 -3.60 13.42
N PRO A 54 16.46 -4.13 12.68
CA PRO A 54 17.41 -3.33 11.90
C PRO A 54 16.84 -2.90 10.54
N LEU A 55 15.60 -2.39 10.51
CA LEU A 55 14.91 -1.95 9.30
C LEU A 55 13.93 -0.82 9.60
N ASP A 56 13.36 -0.22 8.56
CA ASP A 56 12.32 0.80 8.70
C ASP A 56 11.16 0.27 9.58
N PRO A 57 10.71 1.01 10.62
CA PRO A 57 9.64 0.58 11.51
C PRO A 57 8.35 0.16 10.81
N ARG A 58 8.03 0.75 9.64
CA ARG A 58 6.88 0.39 8.80
C ARG A 58 6.97 -1.05 8.29
N MET A 59 8.17 -1.43 7.85
CA MET A 59 8.45 -2.79 7.38
C MET A 59 8.49 -3.77 8.55
N GLY A 60 9.05 -3.37 9.70
CA GLY A 60 8.99 -4.17 10.92
C GLY A 60 7.55 -4.45 11.37
N LYS A 61 6.68 -3.43 11.32
CA LYS A 61 5.24 -3.58 11.58
C LYS A 61 4.60 -4.58 10.62
N ALA A 62 4.92 -4.49 9.31
CA ALA A 62 4.42 -5.46 8.33
C ALA A 62 4.81 -6.89 8.71
N ILE A 63 6.08 -7.13 9.08
CA ILE A 63 6.59 -8.46 9.45
C ILE A 63 5.86 -9.03 10.67
N VAL A 64 5.71 -8.22 11.74
CA VAL A 64 4.98 -8.62 12.95
C VAL A 64 3.52 -8.96 12.63
N LEU A 65 2.84 -8.09 11.88
CA LEU A 65 1.46 -8.33 11.46
C LEU A 65 1.33 -9.54 10.53
N GLY A 66 2.30 -9.76 9.64
CA GLY A 66 2.34 -10.92 8.75
C GLY A 66 2.45 -12.23 9.51
N CYS A 67 3.18 -12.24 10.63
CA CYS A 67 3.22 -13.38 11.54
C CYS A 67 1.86 -13.63 12.21
N LEU A 68 1.23 -12.57 12.75
CA LEU A 68 -0.04 -12.68 13.49
C LEU A 68 -1.24 -13.00 12.59
N LEU A 69 -1.24 -12.51 11.36
CA LEU A 69 -2.25 -12.76 10.34
C LEU A 69 -1.91 -13.98 9.45
N ARG A 70 -0.89 -14.74 9.84
CA ARG A 70 -0.48 -16.00 9.23
C ARG A 70 -0.15 -15.92 7.73
N CYS A 71 0.40 -14.80 7.27
CA CYS A 71 0.89 -14.61 5.89
C CYS A 71 2.38 -14.23 5.87
N LEU A 72 3.19 -14.91 6.68
CA LEU A 72 4.56 -14.50 6.97
C LEU A 72 5.49 -14.55 5.75
N GLU A 73 5.50 -15.64 4.97
CA GLU A 73 6.46 -15.80 3.86
C GLU A 73 6.39 -14.72 2.77
N PRO A 74 5.21 -14.33 2.25
CA PRO A 74 5.16 -13.28 1.25
C PRO A 74 5.58 -11.93 1.83
N ILE A 75 5.26 -11.65 3.09
CA ILE A 75 5.66 -10.41 3.76
C ILE A 75 7.18 -10.37 3.95
N LEU A 76 7.81 -11.44 4.46
CA LEU A 76 9.27 -11.53 4.56
C LEU A 76 9.94 -11.33 3.21
N THR A 77 9.37 -11.91 2.15
CA THR A 77 9.90 -11.77 0.79
C THR A 77 9.88 -10.31 0.34
N ILE A 78 8.75 -9.63 0.51
CA ILE A 78 8.56 -8.24 0.07
C ILE A 78 9.44 -7.30 0.91
N THR A 79 9.39 -7.41 2.24
CA THR A 79 10.16 -6.50 3.11
C THR A 79 11.67 -6.69 2.93
N ALA A 80 12.15 -7.92 2.79
CA ALA A 80 13.57 -8.18 2.49
C ALA A 80 13.98 -7.61 1.13
N ALA A 81 13.11 -7.71 0.12
CA ALA A 81 13.37 -7.14 -1.20
C ALA A 81 13.42 -5.60 -1.17
N LEU A 82 12.61 -4.95 -0.33
CA LEU A 82 12.59 -3.50 -0.16
C LEU A 82 13.75 -2.99 0.73
N SER A 83 14.24 -3.80 1.67
CA SER A 83 15.42 -3.47 2.49
C SER A 83 16.75 -3.63 1.73
N VAL A 84 16.71 -4.26 0.56
CA VAL A 84 17.83 -4.39 -0.36
C VAL A 84 17.54 -3.55 -1.61
N LYS A 85 18.52 -3.40 -2.50
CA LYS A 85 18.26 -2.85 -3.84
C LYS A 85 17.38 -3.77 -4.68
N SER A 86 16.73 -3.21 -5.71
CA SER A 86 15.94 -3.98 -6.68
C SER A 86 16.73 -5.17 -7.26
N PRO A 87 16.12 -6.37 -7.34
CA PRO A 87 16.79 -7.54 -7.91
C PRO A 87 16.88 -7.48 -9.44
N PHE A 88 16.12 -6.61 -10.10
CA PHE A 88 16.13 -6.49 -11.55
C PHE A 88 17.35 -5.70 -12.04
N VAL A 89 18.03 -6.26 -13.03
CA VAL A 89 19.09 -5.61 -13.81
C VAL A 89 18.48 -5.09 -15.10
N ILE A 90 18.91 -3.90 -15.54
CA ILE A 90 18.48 -3.32 -16.82
C ILE A 90 19.70 -3.23 -17.74
N PRO A 91 19.95 -4.24 -18.59
CA PRO A 91 21.00 -4.17 -19.60
C PRO A 91 20.70 -3.08 -20.62
N LEU A 92 21.75 -2.42 -21.13
CA LEU A 92 21.63 -1.38 -22.14
C LEU A 92 20.85 -1.89 -23.37
N GLY A 93 19.82 -1.16 -23.77
CA GLY A 93 18.99 -1.49 -24.93
C GLY A 93 17.96 -2.60 -24.69
N LYS A 94 17.84 -3.12 -23.46
CA LYS A 94 16.85 -4.14 -23.07
C LYS A 94 15.77 -3.62 -22.13
N GLU A 95 15.63 -2.30 -21.98
CA GLU A 95 14.68 -1.65 -21.08
C GLU A 95 13.25 -2.14 -21.32
N LYS A 96 12.81 -2.17 -22.58
CA LYS A 96 11.47 -2.67 -22.96
C LYS A 96 11.26 -4.15 -22.63
N ALA A 97 12.31 -4.97 -22.74
CA ALA A 97 12.22 -6.40 -22.41
C ALA A 97 12.09 -6.61 -20.90
N VAL A 98 12.84 -5.85 -20.10
CA VAL A 98 12.71 -5.85 -18.64
C VAL A 98 11.31 -5.39 -18.22
N ASP A 99 10.80 -4.32 -18.81
CA ASP A 99 9.45 -3.82 -18.53
C ASP A 99 8.38 -4.87 -18.87
N ALA A 100 8.55 -5.61 -19.97
CA ALA A 100 7.64 -6.70 -20.34
C ALA A 100 7.67 -7.84 -19.31
N VAL A 101 8.87 -8.23 -18.84
CA VAL A 101 9.03 -9.24 -17.77
C VAL A 101 8.36 -8.77 -16.47
N ARG A 102 8.61 -7.52 -16.05
CA ARG A 102 8.01 -6.96 -14.83
C ARG A 102 6.47 -6.95 -14.93
N ARG A 103 5.90 -6.52 -16.06
CA ARG A 103 4.43 -6.57 -16.27
C ARG A 103 3.89 -8.00 -16.23
N ARG A 104 4.57 -8.95 -16.87
CA ARG A 104 4.17 -10.36 -16.81
C ARG A 104 4.18 -10.90 -15.38
N LEU A 105 5.18 -10.56 -14.59
CA LEU A 105 5.28 -10.95 -13.18
C LEU A 105 4.24 -10.24 -12.30
N ALA A 106 3.84 -9.01 -12.64
CA ALA A 106 2.77 -8.29 -11.95
C ALA A 106 1.38 -8.89 -12.23
N GLY A 107 1.16 -9.44 -13.43
CA GLY A 107 -0.17 -9.85 -13.89
C GLY A 107 -1.17 -8.69 -13.80
N ASP A 108 -2.40 -9.00 -13.37
CA ASP A 108 -3.47 -8.00 -13.22
C ASP A 108 -3.47 -7.32 -11.84
N SER A 109 -2.47 -7.57 -10.99
CA SER A 109 -2.45 -7.03 -9.62
C SER A 109 -2.23 -5.53 -9.54
N GLN A 110 -1.72 -4.92 -10.61
CA GLN A 110 -1.20 -3.55 -10.65
C GLN A 110 -0.24 -3.25 -9.48
N SER A 111 0.56 -4.22 -9.04
CA SER A 111 1.38 -4.10 -7.82
C SER A 111 2.86 -4.40 -8.09
N ASP A 112 3.72 -3.44 -7.76
CA ASP A 112 5.18 -3.63 -7.76
C ASP A 112 5.60 -4.66 -6.69
N HIS A 113 4.96 -4.66 -5.53
CA HIS A 113 5.25 -5.60 -4.46
C HIS A 113 4.87 -7.05 -4.82
N TYR A 114 3.74 -7.24 -5.51
CA TYR A 114 3.34 -8.54 -6.04
C TYR A 114 4.28 -9.03 -7.15
N MET A 115 4.70 -8.11 -8.01
CA MET A 115 5.70 -8.39 -9.05
C MET A 115 7.04 -8.85 -8.45
N LEU A 116 7.53 -8.18 -7.41
CA LEU A 116 8.73 -8.61 -6.65
C LEU A 116 8.52 -9.98 -6.00
N LEU A 117 7.38 -10.19 -5.35
CA LEU A 117 7.02 -11.47 -4.72
C LEU A 117 7.07 -12.62 -5.74
N ASN A 118 6.44 -12.44 -6.91
CA ASN A 118 6.43 -13.45 -7.97
C ASN A 118 7.82 -13.70 -8.56
N ALA A 119 8.63 -12.65 -8.74
CA ALA A 119 10.01 -12.78 -9.21
C ALA A 119 10.83 -13.69 -8.29
N ILE A 120 10.80 -13.42 -6.98
CA ILE A 120 11.60 -14.12 -5.98
C ILE A 120 11.06 -15.53 -5.73
N ASN A 121 9.73 -15.70 -5.65
CA ASN A 121 9.13 -17.02 -5.48
C ASN A 121 9.38 -17.92 -6.68
N GLY A 122 9.29 -17.40 -7.92
CA GLY A 122 9.62 -18.17 -9.11
C GLY A 122 11.09 -18.60 -9.15
N TRP A 123 12.01 -17.75 -8.70
CA TRP A 123 13.42 -18.10 -8.56
C TRP A 123 13.65 -19.18 -7.50
N ARG A 124 13.10 -19.01 -6.29
CA ARG A 124 13.18 -20.00 -5.20
C ARG A 124 12.65 -21.35 -5.66
N GLU A 125 11.55 -21.33 -6.40
CA GLU A 125 10.90 -22.53 -6.89
C GLU A 125 11.70 -23.22 -8.00
N ALA A 126 12.28 -22.46 -8.94
CA ALA A 126 13.20 -22.98 -9.94
C ALA A 126 14.42 -23.64 -9.28
N LYS A 127 15.00 -22.97 -8.26
CA LYS A 127 16.12 -23.51 -7.47
C LYS A 127 15.74 -24.79 -6.74
N ARG A 128 14.54 -24.86 -6.16
CA ARG A 128 14.05 -26.03 -5.41
C ARG A 128 13.80 -27.24 -6.32
N ARG A 129 13.20 -27.05 -7.51
CA ARG A 129 12.87 -28.15 -8.44
C ARG A 129 14.04 -28.62 -9.29
N GLY A 130 14.88 -27.69 -9.76
CA GLY A 130 15.92 -27.96 -10.77
C GLY A 130 17.33 -27.56 -10.35
N GLY A 131 17.54 -27.24 -9.07
CA GLY A 131 18.85 -26.89 -8.52
C GLY A 131 19.43 -25.60 -9.10
N GLY A 132 20.76 -25.46 -8.99
CA GLY A 132 21.47 -24.25 -9.39
C GLY A 132 21.47 -23.97 -10.90
N ALA A 133 21.23 -24.97 -11.75
CA ALA A 133 21.13 -24.76 -13.20
C ALA A 133 19.79 -24.09 -13.57
N ALA A 134 18.67 -24.59 -13.03
CA ALA A 134 17.36 -23.98 -13.25
C ALA A 134 17.26 -22.58 -12.62
N ALA A 135 17.85 -22.37 -11.44
CA ALA A 135 17.95 -21.04 -10.83
C ALA A 135 18.65 -20.02 -11.75
N ARG A 136 19.80 -20.40 -12.33
CA ARG A 136 20.54 -19.55 -13.28
C ARG A 136 19.79 -19.26 -14.56
N SER A 137 19.06 -20.24 -15.09
CA SER A 137 18.18 -20.02 -16.25
C SER A 137 17.09 -19.00 -15.91
N TYR A 138 16.43 -19.17 -14.76
CA TYR A 138 15.37 -18.27 -14.33
C TYR A 138 15.89 -16.83 -14.12
N GLU A 139 17.06 -16.68 -13.50
CA GLU A 139 17.75 -15.40 -13.31
C GLU A 139 18.00 -14.69 -14.64
N TRP A 140 18.52 -15.43 -15.62
CA TRP A 140 18.78 -14.90 -16.97
C TRP A 140 17.50 -14.48 -17.67
N ASP A 141 16.48 -15.35 -17.68
CA ASP A 141 15.22 -15.16 -18.41
C ASP A 141 14.39 -13.99 -17.84
N HIS A 142 14.58 -13.66 -16.55
CA HIS A 142 13.83 -12.61 -15.86
C HIS A 142 14.67 -11.37 -15.53
N PHE A 143 15.90 -11.28 -16.03
CA PHE A 143 16.82 -10.17 -15.78
C PHE A 143 17.09 -9.92 -14.29
N LEU A 144 17.28 -10.99 -13.51
CA LEU A 144 17.51 -10.90 -12.07
C LEU A 144 19.00 -11.02 -11.72
N SER A 145 19.45 -10.28 -10.72
CA SER A 145 20.80 -10.36 -10.19
C SER A 145 20.94 -11.54 -9.20
N PRO A 146 21.81 -12.53 -9.48
CA PRO A 146 22.02 -13.66 -8.57
C PRO A 146 22.62 -13.24 -7.22
N GLN A 147 23.36 -12.13 -7.18
CA GLN A 147 23.91 -11.58 -5.95
C GLN A 147 22.79 -10.94 -5.11
N THR A 148 21.95 -10.10 -5.73
CA THR A 148 20.84 -9.46 -5.01
C THR A 148 19.85 -10.48 -4.47
N LEU A 149 19.52 -11.52 -5.24
CA LEU A 149 18.61 -12.58 -4.78
C LEU A 149 19.14 -13.34 -3.56
N ARG A 150 20.46 -13.59 -3.50
CA ARG A 150 21.10 -14.17 -2.31
C ARG A 150 21.00 -13.23 -1.11
N MET A 151 21.29 -11.94 -1.30
CA MET A 151 21.16 -10.96 -0.21
C MET A 151 19.73 -10.87 0.33
N ILE A 152 18.72 -10.95 -0.55
CA ILE A 152 17.31 -10.98 -0.15
C ILE A 152 17.01 -12.25 0.66
N GLU A 153 17.51 -13.40 0.23
CA GLU A 153 17.35 -14.67 0.96
C GLU A 153 17.99 -14.61 2.36
N ASP A 154 19.21 -14.08 2.45
CA ASP A 154 19.92 -13.92 3.73
C ASP A 154 19.13 -12.99 4.67
N MET A 155 18.59 -11.88 4.14
CA MET A 155 17.78 -10.93 4.90
C MET A 155 16.46 -11.55 5.40
N ARG A 156 15.83 -12.43 4.60
CA ARG A 156 14.62 -13.15 5.02
C ARG A 156 14.88 -14.04 6.23
N GLU A 157 16.01 -14.76 6.23
CA GLU A 157 16.38 -15.61 7.37
C GLU A 157 16.73 -14.79 8.60
N GLN A 158 17.43 -13.66 8.44
CA GLN A 158 17.66 -12.72 9.56
C GLN A 158 16.36 -12.23 10.19
N PHE A 159 15.36 -11.84 9.39
CA PHE A 159 14.05 -11.43 9.91
C PHE A 159 13.31 -12.58 10.61
N ARG A 160 13.45 -13.81 10.12
CA ARG A 160 12.87 -14.99 10.77
C ARG A 160 13.53 -15.25 12.12
N ASP A 161 14.84 -15.11 12.22
CA ASP A 161 15.58 -15.29 13.46
C ASP A 161 15.18 -14.24 14.50
N LEU A 162 15.06 -12.97 14.09
CA LEU A 162 14.56 -11.91 14.97
C LEU A 162 13.14 -12.19 15.48
N LEU A 163 12.26 -12.74 14.64
CA LEU A 163 10.91 -13.16 15.07
C LEU A 163 10.95 -14.31 16.10
N ARG A 164 11.93 -15.22 16.01
CA ARG A 164 12.16 -16.28 17.01
C ARG A 164 12.65 -15.69 18.33
N GLU A 165 13.59 -14.76 18.27
CA GLU A 165 14.15 -14.08 19.45
C GLU A 165 13.08 -13.27 20.20
N MET A 166 12.29 -12.49 19.47
CA MET A 166 11.14 -11.74 20.00
C MET A 166 10.02 -12.67 20.51
N GLY A 167 10.03 -13.94 20.13
CA GLY A 167 9.10 -14.97 20.61
C GLY A 167 7.80 -15.06 19.83
N PHE A 168 7.71 -14.44 18.65
CA PHE A 168 6.58 -14.61 17.72
C PHE A 168 6.61 -15.98 17.03
N LEU A 169 7.82 -16.53 16.83
CA LEU A 169 8.03 -17.88 16.29
C LEU A 169 8.71 -18.77 17.32
N ARG A 170 8.33 -20.04 17.32
CA ARG A 170 9.02 -21.13 18.01
C ARG A 170 10.26 -21.54 17.24
N ALA A 171 11.11 -22.36 17.88
CA ALA A 171 12.31 -22.93 17.26
C ALA A 171 11.99 -23.75 15.99
N ASP A 172 10.84 -24.43 15.96
CA ASP A 172 10.37 -25.19 14.79
C ASP A 172 9.71 -24.31 13.71
N GLY A 173 9.72 -22.98 13.87
CA GLY A 173 9.14 -22.02 12.93
C GLY A 173 7.63 -21.87 13.01
N ARG A 174 6.96 -22.55 13.95
CA ARG A 174 5.52 -22.42 14.21
C ARG A 174 5.20 -21.28 15.18
N LEU A 175 3.93 -20.88 15.22
CA LEU A 175 3.42 -19.91 16.19
C LEU A 175 3.32 -20.52 17.60
N ALA A 176 3.17 -19.67 18.62
CA ALA A 176 3.04 -20.10 20.02
C ALA A 176 1.83 -21.03 20.27
N ASP A 177 0.76 -20.89 19.48
CA ASP A 177 -0.43 -21.74 19.48
C ASP A 177 -0.26 -23.05 18.68
N GLY A 178 0.92 -23.29 18.09
CA GLY A 178 1.22 -24.43 17.23
C GLY A 178 0.74 -24.29 15.79
N GLY A 179 0.12 -23.16 15.42
CA GLY A 179 -0.32 -22.88 14.06
C GLY A 179 0.84 -22.59 13.09
N ASP A 180 0.55 -22.73 11.81
CA ASP A 180 1.46 -22.32 10.74
C ASP A 180 1.40 -20.79 10.56
N ALA A 181 2.55 -20.12 10.69
CA ALA A 181 2.68 -18.69 10.47
C ALA A 181 2.45 -18.26 9.01
N ASN A 182 2.27 -19.22 8.10
CA ASN A 182 2.05 -18.98 6.68
C ASN A 182 0.76 -19.61 6.12
N GLU A 183 -0.20 -19.96 6.97
CA GLU A 183 -1.47 -20.57 6.58
C GLU A 183 -2.26 -19.75 5.53
N HIS A 184 -2.11 -18.43 5.53
CA HIS A 184 -2.72 -17.50 4.59
C HIS A 184 -1.72 -16.92 3.59
N GLY A 185 -0.48 -17.43 3.53
CA GLY A 185 0.58 -16.93 2.66
C GLY A 185 0.32 -17.06 1.16
N GLY A 186 -0.63 -17.91 0.75
CA GLY A 186 -1.08 -18.00 -0.65
C GLY A 186 -2.09 -16.91 -1.05
N SER A 187 -2.58 -16.11 -0.10
CA SER A 187 -3.58 -15.07 -0.36
C SER A 187 -2.91 -13.72 -0.61
N TRP A 188 -3.01 -13.23 -1.86
CA TRP A 188 -2.60 -11.87 -2.16
C TRP A 188 -3.47 -10.84 -1.44
N GLY A 189 -4.77 -11.09 -1.27
CA GLY A 189 -5.70 -10.21 -0.56
C GLY A 189 -5.28 -9.95 0.89
N VAL A 190 -4.82 -10.98 1.60
CA VAL A 190 -4.29 -10.85 2.96
C VAL A 190 -2.91 -10.17 2.94
N THR A 191 -2.02 -10.61 2.06
CA THR A 191 -0.65 -10.06 1.93
C THR A 191 -0.67 -8.56 1.66
N ARG A 192 -1.47 -8.08 0.70
CA ARG A 192 -1.58 -6.66 0.36
C ARG A 192 -2.17 -5.83 1.49
N ALA A 193 -3.07 -6.41 2.28
CA ALA A 193 -3.67 -5.73 3.42
C ALA A 193 -2.67 -5.55 4.56
N VAL A 194 -1.88 -6.58 4.87
CA VAL A 194 -0.77 -6.50 5.83
C VAL A 194 0.31 -5.53 5.35
N LEU A 195 0.64 -5.56 4.07
CA LEU A 195 1.60 -4.62 3.48
C LEU A 195 1.11 -3.18 3.60
N ALA A 196 -0.17 -2.92 3.29
CA ALA A 196 -0.78 -1.60 3.48
C ALA A 196 -0.77 -1.16 4.95
N ALA A 197 -1.02 -2.08 5.88
CA ALA A 197 -0.94 -1.82 7.32
C ALA A 197 0.46 -1.41 7.79
N GLY A 198 1.50 -2.03 7.22
CA GLY A 198 2.89 -1.70 7.49
C GLY A 198 3.29 -0.36 6.87
N LEU A 199 2.96 -0.15 5.59
CA LEU A 199 3.32 1.05 4.84
C LEU A 199 2.55 2.31 5.25
N TYR A 200 1.41 2.16 5.93
CA TYR A 200 0.65 3.27 6.47
C TYR A 200 1.55 4.20 7.32
N PRO A 201 1.49 5.55 7.16
CA PRO A 201 0.47 6.33 6.45
C PRO A 201 0.79 6.64 4.97
N ASN A 202 1.70 5.90 4.32
CA ASN A 202 2.04 6.11 2.91
C ASN A 202 0.92 5.64 1.98
N LEU A 203 -0.13 6.43 1.86
CA LEU A 203 -1.25 6.20 0.96
C LEU A 203 -1.29 7.25 -0.16
N ILE A 204 -1.89 6.87 -1.28
CA ILE A 204 -2.10 7.71 -2.46
C ILE A 204 -3.57 7.59 -2.83
N ARG A 205 -4.22 8.75 -3.02
CA ARG A 205 -5.57 8.81 -3.61
C ARG A 205 -5.47 8.80 -5.13
N VAL A 206 -6.26 7.95 -5.76
CA VAL A 206 -6.50 7.90 -7.19
C VAL A 206 -7.74 8.74 -7.50
N ASP A 207 -7.55 9.88 -8.16
CA ASP A 207 -8.63 10.69 -8.69
C ASP A 207 -8.94 10.25 -10.12
N PHE A 208 -10.08 9.58 -10.28
CA PHE A 208 -10.58 9.12 -11.58
C PHE A 208 -11.08 10.30 -12.43
N GLY A 209 -10.21 10.82 -13.29
CA GLY A 209 -10.59 11.83 -14.28
C GLY A 209 -11.23 11.23 -15.53
N ARG A 210 -11.87 12.08 -16.36
CA ARG A 210 -12.55 11.67 -17.61
C ARG A 210 -11.68 10.93 -18.63
N LYS A 211 -10.36 11.18 -18.63
CA LYS A 211 -9.42 10.62 -19.63
C LYS A 211 -8.29 9.79 -19.02
N ARG A 212 -7.82 10.17 -17.84
CA ARG A 212 -6.71 9.54 -17.13
C ARG A 212 -6.90 9.77 -15.63
N CYS A 213 -6.49 8.80 -14.82
CA CYS A 213 -6.40 8.99 -13.37
C CYS A 213 -5.29 10.00 -13.01
N LYS A 214 -5.43 10.64 -11.85
CA LYS A 214 -4.39 11.46 -11.22
C LYS A 214 -4.09 10.88 -9.85
N LEU A 215 -2.82 10.90 -9.44
CA LEU A 215 -2.40 10.44 -8.12
C LEU A 215 -2.10 11.63 -7.23
N PHE A 216 -2.54 11.56 -5.98
CA PHE A 216 -2.49 12.66 -5.03
C PHE A 216 -2.16 12.17 -3.60
N THR A 217 -1.31 12.91 -2.89
CA THR A 217 -1.18 12.85 -1.43
C THR A 217 -1.54 14.21 -0.83
N PRO A 218 -2.11 14.28 0.40
CA PRO A 218 -2.44 15.55 1.04
C PRO A 218 -1.23 16.47 1.21
N ASN A 219 -0.09 15.88 1.58
CA ASN A 219 1.11 16.64 1.94
C ASN A 219 1.94 17.08 0.73
N ASP A 220 1.93 16.32 -0.37
CA ASP A 220 2.78 16.62 -1.53
C ASP A 220 2.01 17.05 -2.78
N GLY A 221 0.69 16.93 -2.76
CA GLY A 221 -0.14 17.16 -3.92
C GLY A 221 0.03 16.07 -4.97
N LYS A 222 0.15 16.49 -6.24
CA LYS A 222 0.18 15.57 -7.39
C LYS A 222 1.52 14.84 -7.50
N LEU A 223 1.46 13.52 -7.68
CA LEU A 223 2.61 12.65 -7.91
C LEU A 223 2.39 11.70 -9.09
N LYS A 224 3.43 10.94 -9.46
CA LYS A 224 3.40 9.94 -10.54
C LYS A 224 4.12 8.67 -10.09
N PRO A 225 3.75 7.48 -10.59
CA PRO A 225 4.61 6.32 -10.44
C PRO A 225 5.92 6.55 -11.19
N HIS A 226 7.03 6.09 -10.62
CA HIS A 226 8.33 6.16 -11.27
C HIS A 226 8.31 5.34 -12.58
N PRO A 227 9.03 5.72 -13.65
CA PRO A 227 9.04 4.96 -14.90
C PRO A 227 9.47 3.49 -14.76
N GLY A 228 10.23 3.18 -13.70
CA GLY A 228 10.63 1.81 -13.36
C GLY A 228 9.58 0.97 -12.64
N SER A 229 8.49 1.58 -12.16
CA SER A 229 7.33 0.88 -11.59
C SER A 229 6.53 0.19 -12.70
N VAL A 230 5.88 -0.92 -12.38
CA VAL A 230 4.92 -1.59 -13.29
C VAL A 230 3.77 -0.66 -13.67
N ASN A 231 3.48 0.33 -12.82
CA ASN A 231 2.44 1.33 -13.02
C ASN A 231 2.98 2.65 -13.60
N GLY A 232 4.25 2.72 -14.02
CA GLY A 232 4.87 3.92 -14.60
C GLY A 232 4.09 4.54 -15.77
N ASN A 233 3.41 3.69 -16.55
CA ASN A 233 2.57 4.07 -17.67
C ASN A 233 1.08 3.72 -17.48
N GLU A 234 0.67 3.32 -16.28
CA GLU A 234 -0.73 2.98 -15.99
C GLU A 234 -1.58 4.25 -15.86
N HIS A 235 -2.80 4.22 -16.40
CA HIS A 235 -3.74 5.34 -16.41
C HIS A 235 -5.10 4.99 -15.81
N ASN A 236 -5.33 3.72 -15.51
CA ASN A 236 -6.53 3.19 -14.90
C ASN A 236 -6.13 2.30 -13.73
N PHE A 237 -6.57 2.62 -12.52
CA PHE A 237 -6.41 1.76 -11.35
C PHE A 237 -7.73 1.13 -10.96
N ASP A 238 -7.69 -0.07 -10.41
CA ASP A 238 -8.89 -0.78 -9.99
C ASP A 238 -9.39 -0.32 -8.62
N HIS A 239 -8.53 0.29 -7.82
CA HIS A 239 -8.88 0.80 -6.48
C HIS A 239 -8.59 2.31 -6.36
N ARG A 240 -9.33 2.99 -5.48
CA ARG A 240 -9.13 4.42 -5.18
C ARG A 240 -7.85 4.68 -4.40
N TRP A 241 -7.34 3.68 -3.71
CA TRP A 241 -6.24 3.82 -2.77
C TRP A 241 -5.06 2.95 -3.19
N LEU A 242 -3.86 3.53 -3.19
CA LEU A 242 -2.61 2.80 -3.37
C LEU A 242 -1.72 3.04 -2.14
N CYS A 243 -0.91 2.07 -1.75
CA CYS A 243 0.22 2.27 -0.83
C CYS A 243 1.54 2.32 -1.60
N TYR A 244 2.56 2.93 -0.98
CA TYR A 244 3.92 3.03 -1.52
C TYR A 244 4.98 2.97 -0.41
N SER A 245 6.19 2.53 -0.74
CA SER A 245 7.31 2.48 0.21
C SER A 245 8.04 3.82 0.32
N ASP A 246 8.51 4.35 -0.81
CA ASP A 246 9.32 5.57 -0.88
C ASP A 246 8.98 6.45 -2.08
N LYS A 247 9.32 7.73 -1.93
CA LYS A 247 9.15 8.78 -2.95
C LYS A 247 10.45 9.53 -3.20
N VAL A 248 10.62 10.01 -4.42
CA VAL A 248 11.77 10.81 -4.85
C VAL A 248 11.32 12.00 -5.68
N ARG A 249 11.92 13.16 -5.43
CA ARG A 249 11.77 14.33 -6.28
C ARG A 249 12.80 14.28 -7.40
N GLY A 250 12.33 14.28 -8.64
CA GLY A 250 13.18 14.23 -9.82
C GLY A 250 12.80 15.29 -10.85
N VAL A 251 13.46 15.22 -12.01
CA VAL A 251 13.11 16.04 -13.16
C VAL A 251 11.71 15.66 -13.63
N GLY A 252 10.78 16.60 -13.63
CA GLY A 252 9.40 16.37 -14.07
C GLY A 252 8.39 16.03 -12.95
N GLY A 253 8.79 16.11 -11.67
CA GLY A 253 7.89 16.14 -10.52
C GLY A 253 8.30 15.20 -9.38
N LEU A 254 7.33 14.92 -8.51
CA LEU A 254 7.45 13.92 -7.45
C LEU A 254 7.04 12.55 -7.97
N PHE A 255 7.88 11.55 -7.70
CA PHE A 255 7.67 10.16 -8.11
C PHE A 255 7.62 9.24 -6.90
N VAL A 256 6.82 8.17 -6.99
CA VAL A 256 6.85 7.04 -6.04
C VAL A 256 7.49 5.84 -6.72
N TYR A 257 8.41 5.16 -6.03
CA TYR A 257 9.21 4.08 -6.64
C TYR A 257 8.38 2.84 -6.95
N ASP A 258 7.46 2.53 -6.05
CA ASP A 258 6.58 1.38 -6.09
C ASP A 258 5.17 1.79 -5.68
N THR A 259 4.20 1.02 -6.13
CA THR A 259 2.80 1.22 -5.80
C THR A 259 2.09 -0.13 -5.66
N THR A 260 1.07 -0.19 -4.82
CA THR A 260 0.18 -1.34 -4.71
C THR A 260 -1.24 -0.90 -4.39
N PRO A 261 -2.25 -1.34 -5.16
CA PRO A 261 -3.63 -1.07 -4.86
C PRO A 261 -4.08 -1.70 -3.54
N VAL A 262 -4.81 -0.91 -2.76
CA VAL A 262 -5.31 -1.28 -1.44
C VAL A 262 -6.84 -1.19 -1.45
N PRO A 263 -7.55 -2.30 -1.18
CA PRO A 263 -9.00 -2.27 -1.12
C PRO A 263 -9.50 -1.55 0.13
N PRO A 264 -10.71 -0.98 0.12
CA PRO A 264 -11.32 -0.29 1.25
C PRO A 264 -11.26 -1.02 2.59
N PHE A 265 -11.60 -2.30 2.55
CA PHE A 265 -11.64 -3.12 3.74
C PHE A 265 -10.26 -3.25 4.41
N ALA A 266 -9.16 -3.23 3.65
CA ALA A 266 -7.82 -3.34 4.20
C ALA A 266 -7.43 -2.11 5.04
N TYR A 267 -7.54 -0.89 4.49
CA TYR A 267 -7.23 0.29 5.30
C TYR A 267 -8.28 0.55 6.37
N ALA A 268 -9.54 0.14 6.18
CA ALA A 268 -10.55 0.21 7.24
C ALA A 268 -10.15 -0.65 8.46
N LEU A 269 -9.55 -1.82 8.26
CA LEU A 269 -9.09 -2.67 9.36
C LEU A 269 -7.81 -2.16 10.02
N PHE A 270 -6.88 -1.57 9.25
CA PHE A 270 -5.50 -1.33 9.71
C PHE A 270 -5.03 0.12 9.76
N GLY A 271 -5.79 1.08 9.22
CA GLY A 271 -5.49 2.52 9.33
C GLY A 271 -5.64 3.03 10.76
N ALA A 272 -5.28 4.30 11.02
CA ALA A 272 -5.28 4.86 12.38
C ALA A 272 -6.68 4.92 13.02
N GLY A 273 -7.65 5.52 12.34
CA GLY A 273 -8.95 5.82 12.95
C GLY A 273 -8.87 7.00 13.93
N ARG A 274 -9.85 7.09 14.82
CA ARG A 274 -9.89 8.03 15.95
C ARG A 274 -8.92 7.60 17.06
N ASP A 275 -8.75 8.43 18.09
CA ASP A 275 -7.85 8.14 19.23
C ASP A 275 -8.24 6.86 20.00
N ASP A 276 -9.53 6.51 20.01
CA ASP A 276 -10.06 5.25 20.57
C ASP A 276 -9.96 4.06 19.57
N GLY A 277 -9.36 4.28 18.39
CA GLY A 277 -9.25 3.35 17.28
C GLY A 277 -10.52 3.23 16.43
N ALA A 278 -11.60 3.95 16.75
CA ALA A 278 -12.88 3.87 16.05
C ALA A 278 -12.82 4.46 14.65
N LEU A 279 -13.75 4.04 13.80
CA LEU A 279 -13.84 4.59 12.45
C LEU A 279 -14.45 5.99 12.51
N ILE A 280 -13.94 6.89 11.67
CA ILE A 280 -14.52 8.22 11.49
C ILE A 280 -15.78 8.05 10.64
N ARG A 281 -16.93 8.52 11.14
CA ARG A 281 -18.21 8.49 10.43
C ARG A 281 -18.63 9.90 10.04
N ARG A 282 -19.07 10.07 8.80
CA ARG A 282 -19.67 11.31 8.31
C ARG A 282 -20.96 10.99 7.57
N GLU A 283 -21.96 11.85 7.76
CA GLU A 283 -23.24 11.73 7.06
C GLU A 283 -23.04 11.97 5.56
N ALA A 284 -23.59 11.10 4.72
CA ALA A 284 -23.55 11.28 3.28
C ALA A 284 -24.60 12.32 2.89
N GLN A 285 -24.16 13.54 2.53
CA GLN A 285 -25.06 14.64 2.18
C GLN A 285 -25.95 14.36 0.96
N TYR A 286 -25.52 13.45 0.06
CA TYR A 286 -26.17 13.22 -1.24
C TYR A 286 -26.33 11.74 -1.62
N ALA A 287 -26.11 10.80 -0.70
CA ALA A 287 -26.23 9.36 -0.97
C ALA A 287 -26.86 8.61 0.21
N ALA A 288 -27.55 7.50 -0.08
CA ALA A 288 -28.03 6.60 0.96
C ALA A 288 -26.82 5.86 1.57
N GLY A 289 -26.43 6.23 2.79
CA GLY A 289 -25.33 5.58 3.51
C GLY A 289 -24.53 6.52 4.40
N VAL A 290 -23.35 6.07 4.79
CA VAL A 290 -22.38 6.80 5.61
C VAL A 290 -21.01 6.77 4.96
N TRP A 291 -20.26 7.86 5.10
CA TRP A 291 -18.84 7.87 4.80
C TRP A 291 -18.09 7.31 6.00
N VAL A 292 -17.32 6.24 5.76
CA VAL A 292 -16.50 5.56 6.75
C VAL A 292 -15.04 5.83 6.42
N GLY A 293 -14.29 6.37 7.38
CA GLY A 293 -12.90 6.73 7.18
C GLY A 293 -11.99 6.32 8.32
N VAL A 294 -10.70 6.22 8.00
CA VAL A 294 -9.62 6.05 8.99
C VAL A 294 -8.81 7.33 9.18
N GLU A 295 -8.98 8.29 8.27
CA GLU A 295 -8.49 9.65 8.35
C GLU A 295 -9.49 10.57 7.66
N ASP A 296 -9.34 11.89 7.84
CA ASP A 296 -10.22 12.87 7.21
C ASP A 296 -10.23 12.82 5.68
N TRP A 297 -9.15 12.32 5.08
CA TRP A 297 -9.01 12.23 3.63
C TRP A 297 -9.11 10.79 3.10
N VAL A 298 -9.06 9.76 3.97
CA VAL A 298 -9.12 8.34 3.59
C VAL A 298 -10.47 7.75 4.02
N TYR A 299 -11.37 7.61 3.05
CA TYR A 299 -12.74 7.19 3.29
C TYR A 299 -13.30 6.33 2.15
N PHE A 300 -14.37 5.61 2.44
CA PHE A 300 -15.23 4.90 1.48
C PHE A 300 -16.70 5.05 1.88
N ALA A 301 -17.61 4.84 0.92
CA ALA A 301 -19.03 4.85 1.18
C ALA A 301 -19.50 3.43 1.57
N ALA A 302 -20.37 3.35 2.57
CA ALA A 302 -20.99 2.09 2.98
C ALA A 302 -22.40 2.33 3.52
N ASP A 303 -23.25 1.30 3.49
CA ASP A 303 -24.46 1.31 4.29
C ASP A 303 -24.14 1.17 5.78
N VAL A 304 -25.09 1.54 6.63
CA VAL A 304 -24.90 1.55 8.10
C VAL A 304 -24.55 0.17 8.64
N ARG A 305 -25.17 -0.91 8.11
CA ARG A 305 -24.92 -2.27 8.61
C ARG A 305 -23.50 -2.71 8.27
N THR A 306 -23.04 -2.41 7.05
CA THR A 306 -21.66 -2.67 6.63
C THR A 306 -20.68 -1.86 7.48
N ALA A 307 -20.95 -0.58 7.74
CA ALA A 307 -20.12 0.26 8.59
C ALA A 307 -19.99 -0.30 10.02
N ASP A 308 -21.11 -0.69 10.63
CA ASP A 308 -21.14 -1.29 11.97
C ASP A 308 -20.38 -2.62 12.03
N ALA A 309 -20.54 -3.47 11.01
CA ALA A 309 -19.85 -4.74 10.92
C ALA A 309 -18.33 -4.56 10.78
N VAL A 310 -17.88 -3.66 9.90
CA VAL A 310 -16.45 -3.37 9.71
C VAL A 310 -15.83 -2.80 10.99
N GLU A 311 -16.52 -1.91 11.68
CA GLU A 311 -16.07 -1.35 12.95
C GLU A 311 -15.97 -2.41 14.05
N ALA A 312 -16.97 -3.28 14.19
CA ALA A 312 -16.95 -4.38 15.15
C ALA A 312 -15.77 -5.34 14.90
N VAL A 313 -15.53 -5.72 13.64
CA VAL A 313 -14.41 -6.58 13.25
C VAL A 313 -13.07 -5.89 13.52
N ARG A 314 -12.94 -4.61 13.15
CA ARG A 314 -11.74 -3.79 13.41
C ARG A 314 -11.41 -3.77 14.91
N MET A 315 -12.39 -3.49 15.76
CA MET A 315 -12.20 -3.43 17.21
C MET A 315 -11.78 -4.77 17.80
N ALA A 316 -12.47 -5.84 17.41
CA ALA A 316 -12.13 -7.18 17.84
C ALA A 316 -10.71 -7.56 17.40
N LEU A 317 -10.34 -7.27 16.15
CA LEU A 317 -9.03 -7.58 15.61
C LEU A 317 -7.92 -6.78 16.30
N ARG A 318 -8.12 -5.48 16.51
CA ARG A 318 -7.16 -4.62 17.22
C ARG A 318 -6.89 -5.14 18.63
N ARG A 319 -7.93 -5.51 19.38
CA ARG A 319 -7.79 -6.12 20.72
C ARG A 319 -6.92 -7.38 20.68
N VAL A 320 -7.16 -8.27 19.70
CA VAL A 320 -6.39 -9.51 19.54
C VAL A 320 -4.94 -9.22 19.19
N LEU A 321 -4.68 -8.36 18.20
CA LEU A 321 -3.34 -8.03 17.76
C LEU A 321 -2.53 -7.36 18.88
N THR A 322 -3.10 -6.37 19.57
CA THR A 322 -2.43 -5.69 20.69
C THR A 322 -2.07 -6.66 21.81
N ALA A 323 -2.98 -7.58 22.17
CA ALA A 323 -2.73 -8.59 23.19
C ALA A 323 -1.62 -9.57 22.76
N ALA A 324 -1.62 -10.00 21.50
CA ALA A 324 -0.60 -10.90 20.96
C ALA A 324 0.78 -10.23 20.88
N ILE A 325 0.85 -8.97 20.44
CA ILE A 325 2.09 -8.19 20.40
C ILE A 325 2.66 -7.96 21.80
N ALA A 326 1.81 -7.70 22.79
CA ALA A 326 2.25 -7.51 24.17
C ALA A 326 2.80 -8.78 24.82
N ARG A 327 2.37 -9.97 24.36
CA ARG A 327 2.79 -11.27 24.91
C ARG A 327 3.02 -12.30 23.79
N PRO A 328 4.05 -12.14 22.95
CA PRO A 328 4.23 -12.94 21.74
C PRO A 328 4.42 -14.44 22.00
N ARG A 329 4.97 -14.80 23.17
CA ARG A 329 5.19 -16.20 23.59
C ARG A 329 3.92 -16.90 24.08
N ARG A 330 2.81 -16.16 24.28
CA ARG A 330 1.55 -16.72 24.75
C ARG A 330 0.70 -17.13 23.55
N ALA A 331 0.23 -18.37 23.54
CA ALA A 331 -0.72 -18.85 22.55
C ALA A 331 -1.99 -17.98 22.52
N MET A 332 -2.44 -17.61 21.32
CA MET A 332 -3.74 -16.97 21.12
C MET A 332 -4.87 -17.92 21.53
N ALA A 333 -5.96 -17.37 22.07
CA ALA A 333 -7.13 -18.17 22.37
C ALA A 333 -7.77 -18.69 21.07
N GLY A 334 -8.43 -19.87 21.12
CA GLY A 334 -9.04 -20.45 19.93
C GLY A 334 -10.07 -19.54 19.24
N ALA A 335 -10.81 -18.74 20.00
CA ALA A 335 -11.74 -17.73 19.44
C ALA A 335 -11.00 -16.57 18.74
N ASP A 336 -9.85 -16.15 19.26
CA ASP A 336 -9.03 -15.10 18.65
C ASP A 336 -8.38 -15.62 17.35
N VAL A 337 -7.94 -16.88 17.33
CA VAL A 337 -7.47 -17.57 16.12
C VAL A 337 -8.58 -17.67 15.07
N ALA A 338 -9.80 -18.04 15.48
CA ALA A 338 -10.95 -18.09 14.57
C ALA A 338 -11.28 -16.71 13.97
N LEU A 339 -11.13 -15.62 14.76
CA LEU A 339 -11.28 -14.26 14.25
C LEU A 339 -10.22 -13.94 13.18
N VAL A 340 -8.95 -14.30 13.40
CA VAL A 340 -7.87 -14.11 12.41
C VAL A 340 -8.23 -14.83 11.09
N HIS A 341 -8.72 -16.07 11.17
CA HIS A 341 -9.15 -16.81 9.98
C HIS A 341 -10.35 -16.17 9.28
N ALA A 342 -11.34 -15.68 10.03
CA ALA A 342 -12.50 -15.00 9.46
C ALA A 342 -12.10 -13.69 8.75
N VAL A 343 -11.21 -12.90 9.36
CA VAL A 343 -10.64 -11.68 8.75
C VAL A 343 -9.87 -12.03 7.49
N ALA A 344 -9.02 -13.07 7.53
CA ALA A 344 -8.25 -13.49 6.37
C ALA A 344 -9.14 -13.98 5.21
N ALA A 345 -10.23 -14.68 5.52
CA ALA A 345 -11.24 -15.06 4.54
C ALA A 345 -11.91 -13.83 3.92
N ALA A 346 -12.34 -12.87 4.74
CA ALA A 346 -12.95 -11.63 4.25
C ALA A 346 -11.99 -10.78 3.39
N LEU A 347 -10.68 -10.80 3.68
CA LEU A 347 -9.66 -10.12 2.88
C LEU A 347 -9.37 -10.79 1.54
N ARG A 348 -9.57 -12.11 1.41
CA ARG A 348 -9.45 -12.84 0.13
C ARG A 348 -10.51 -12.39 -0.86
N ASP A 349 -11.74 -12.30 -0.37
CA ASP A 349 -12.93 -12.05 -1.19
C ASP A 349 -13.41 -10.60 -1.06
N ALA A 350 -12.57 -9.71 -0.53
CA ALA A 350 -12.96 -8.35 -0.18
C ALA A 350 -13.58 -7.64 -1.39
N PRO A 351 -14.87 -7.27 -1.33
CA PRO A 351 -15.52 -6.56 -2.42
C PRO A 351 -14.88 -5.18 -2.58
N ASP A 352 -14.86 -4.68 -3.81
CA ASP A 352 -14.48 -3.29 -4.05
C ASP A 352 -15.58 -2.37 -3.53
N LEU A 353 -15.42 -1.88 -2.30
CA LEU A 353 -16.37 -0.95 -1.66
C LEU A 353 -16.27 0.47 -2.24
N ASP A 354 -15.32 0.73 -3.14
CA ASP A 354 -15.16 2.02 -3.83
C ASP A 354 -16.12 2.22 -5.02
N GLY A 355 -17.00 1.24 -5.26
CA GLY A 355 -18.16 1.42 -6.13
C GLY A 355 -17.89 1.31 -7.63
N ARG A 356 -16.88 0.56 -8.09
CA ARG A 356 -16.86 0.10 -9.48
C ARG A 356 -17.86 -1.05 -9.70
N ARG A 357 -19.14 -0.74 -9.54
CA ARG A 357 -20.19 -1.40 -10.32
C ARG A 357 -20.51 -0.49 -11.50
N ASP A 358 -20.13 -0.94 -12.69
CA ASP A 358 -20.66 -0.51 -13.99
C ASP A 358 -20.67 1.00 -14.29
N GLY A 359 -19.57 1.53 -14.83
CA GLY A 359 -19.61 2.73 -15.69
C GLY A 359 -20.12 4.05 -15.08
N GLY A 360 -20.43 4.09 -13.78
CA GLY A 360 -20.87 5.29 -13.06
C GLY A 360 -19.72 6.25 -12.81
N ARG A 361 -19.76 7.41 -13.48
CA ARG A 361 -18.88 8.55 -13.20
C ARG A 361 -19.03 8.96 -11.74
N PHE A 362 -17.93 9.06 -10.99
CA PHE A 362 -17.88 9.87 -9.78
C PHE A 362 -18.25 11.31 -10.17
N GLU A 363 -19.46 11.75 -9.83
CA GLU A 363 -19.81 13.16 -9.92
C GLU A 363 -18.96 13.90 -8.89
N SER A 364 -18.00 14.66 -9.40
CA SER A 364 -17.23 15.62 -8.63
C SER A 364 -18.13 16.81 -8.34
N ASP A 365 -18.77 16.84 -7.18
CA ASP A 365 -19.49 18.02 -6.73
C ASP A 365 -18.50 19.10 -6.26
N GLU A 366 -18.57 20.19 -7.04
CA GLU A 366 -18.37 21.62 -6.73
C GLU A 366 -16.99 22.07 -6.20
N ARG A 367 -16.16 22.80 -6.98
CA ARG A 367 -16.32 24.20 -7.44
C ARG A 367 -16.76 25.18 -6.34
N GLY A 368 -15.82 25.52 -5.46
CA GLY A 368 -15.74 26.90 -4.98
C GLY A 368 -15.27 27.82 -6.12
N GLY A 369 -16.07 28.80 -6.49
CA GLY A 369 -15.70 29.75 -7.54
C GLY A 369 -16.79 30.75 -7.90
N GLY A 370 -16.90 31.81 -7.09
CA GLY A 370 -17.09 33.20 -7.53
C GLY A 370 -18.24 33.52 -8.46
N GLY A 371 -19.24 34.21 -7.92
CA GLY A 371 -20.29 34.88 -8.69
C GLY A 371 -19.72 35.85 -9.73
N GLY A 372 -20.29 35.76 -10.93
CA GLY A 372 -20.04 36.68 -12.03
C GLY A 372 -21.30 36.79 -12.86
N VAL A 373 -22.05 37.86 -12.62
CA VAL A 373 -23.28 38.24 -13.32
C VAL A 373 -22.95 38.55 -14.78
N GLY A 374 -23.62 37.89 -15.73
CA GLY A 374 -23.43 38.12 -17.16
C GLY A 374 -24.72 37.90 -17.93
N ARG A 375 -25.31 39.02 -18.38
CA ARG A 375 -26.64 39.17 -18.98
C ARG A 375 -26.85 38.36 -20.26
N GLY A 376 -28.10 38.00 -20.48
CA GLY A 376 -28.59 37.37 -21.70
C GLY A 376 -28.52 38.24 -22.95
N GLY A 377 -28.55 37.55 -24.08
CA GLY A 377 -28.74 38.10 -25.40
C GLY A 377 -28.95 36.93 -26.36
N GLY A 378 -30.21 36.65 -26.70
CA GLY A 378 -30.54 35.72 -27.77
C GLY A 378 -30.32 36.37 -29.13
N SER A 379 -29.99 35.56 -30.14
CA SER A 379 -30.56 35.72 -31.47
C SER A 379 -30.37 34.46 -32.30
N SER A 380 -31.40 34.26 -33.11
CA SER A 380 -31.73 33.23 -34.07
C SER A 380 -30.74 33.03 -35.22
N GLY A 381 -30.85 31.85 -35.86
CA GLY A 381 -30.87 31.76 -37.32
C GLY A 381 -30.04 30.63 -37.93
N GLY A 382 -30.66 29.85 -38.81
CA GLY A 382 -29.93 29.21 -39.91
C GLY A 382 -30.08 27.70 -40.06
N SER A 383 -31.21 27.29 -40.64
CA SER A 383 -31.51 25.98 -41.22
C SER A 383 -30.73 25.68 -42.52
N GLY A 384 -30.47 24.39 -42.78
CA GLY A 384 -30.07 23.84 -44.08
C GLY A 384 -28.84 22.92 -43.95
N GLY A 385 -28.76 21.70 -44.46
CA GLY A 385 -29.63 20.86 -45.27
C GLY A 385 -28.94 19.49 -45.40
N SER A 386 -29.75 18.46 -45.59
CA SER A 386 -29.40 17.06 -45.86
C SER A 386 -28.32 16.83 -46.93
N PHE A 387 -27.54 15.75 -46.85
CA PHE A 387 -27.49 14.68 -47.88
C PHE A 387 -26.69 13.45 -47.42
N ARG A 388 -27.17 12.28 -47.86
CA ARG A 388 -26.68 10.90 -47.64
C ARG A 388 -25.53 10.52 -48.59
N GLY A 389 -24.83 9.43 -48.22
CA GLY A 389 -24.15 8.48 -49.12
C GLY A 389 -22.63 8.45 -48.89
N GLY A 390 -21.92 7.33 -48.74
CA GLY A 390 -22.21 5.93 -49.04
C GLY A 390 -21.02 5.32 -49.80
N GLY A 391 -20.26 4.43 -49.15
CA GLY A 391 -19.26 3.50 -49.73
C GLY A 391 -18.00 4.13 -50.37
N ALA A 392 -16.97 3.39 -50.80
CA ALA A 392 -16.28 2.19 -50.33
C ALA A 392 -15.01 2.03 -51.22
N TYR A 393 -13.96 1.38 -50.68
CA TYR A 393 -12.85 0.68 -51.37
C TYR A 393 -11.70 1.39 -52.13
N ARG A 394 -10.48 0.85 -51.85
CA ARG A 394 -9.23 0.69 -52.65
C ARG A 394 -8.54 1.98 -53.14
N GLY A 395 -7.21 2.12 -53.22
CA GLY A 395 -6.07 1.19 -53.22
C GLY A 395 -5.01 1.75 -54.21
N GLY A 396 -3.72 1.59 -53.93
CA GLY A 396 -2.57 2.01 -54.78
C GLY A 396 -2.01 3.39 -54.36
N GLY A 397 -0.71 3.59 -54.11
CA GLY A 397 0.47 3.01 -54.76
C GLY A 397 1.06 4.09 -55.66
N GLY A 398 2.16 4.71 -55.22
CA GLY A 398 2.88 5.80 -55.90
C GLY A 398 3.83 6.50 -54.94
#